data_AF-A0A538DD43-F1
#
_entry.id   AF-A0A538DD43-F1
#
_cell.length_a   1.000
_cell.length_b   1.000
_cell.length_c   1.000
_cell.angle_alpha   90.00
_cell.angle_beta   90.00
_cell.angle_gamma   90.00
#
_symmetry.space_group_name_H-M   'P 1'
#
loop_
_entity.id
_entity.type
_entity.pdbx_description
1 polymer ?
#
loop_
_entity_poly.entity_id
_entity_poly.type
_entity_poly.pdbx_seq_one_letter_code
_entity_poly.pdbx_strand_id
1 'polypeptide(L)'
;MSEQEPRSRCFLVYAVAPEGMSARDANELLNEYIGQSGRGLIVSHDHFIGKPHGGFAVFEVGSDDEEARLADPGPLDGWELTSRPLTFSLTATGFVAQADFTLRNYGGTSLADLEESEKPRKRFWWQKPQHRGD
;
A
#
# COMPACT_ATOMS: atom_id res chain seq x y z
N MET A 1 26.53 11.13 22.17
CA MET A 1 25.97 9.99 21.43
C MET A 1 25.02 10.59 20.42
N SER A 2 25.32 10.49 19.12
CA SER A 2 24.37 10.93 18.10
C SER A 2 23.17 10.01 18.22
N GLU A 3 22.00 10.54 18.55
CA GLU A 3 20.75 9.85 18.26
C GLU A 3 20.80 9.54 16.76
N GLN A 4 20.90 8.26 16.40
CA GLN A 4 20.64 7.89 15.03
C GLN A 4 19.15 8.13 14.84
N GLU A 5 18.79 9.07 13.97
CA GLU A 5 17.40 9.21 13.57
C GLU A 5 16.92 7.81 13.11
N PRO A 6 15.80 7.30 13.65
CA PRO A 6 15.24 6.06 13.17
C PRO A 6 14.96 6.26 11.68
N ARG A 7 15.59 5.43 10.84
CA ARG A 7 15.48 5.56 9.38
C ARG A 7 14.11 5.04 8.96
N SER A 8 13.08 5.87 9.13
CA SER A 8 11.76 5.60 8.56
C SER A 8 11.92 5.27 7.07
N ARG A 9 11.18 4.26 6.61
CA ARG A 9 11.19 3.83 5.21
C ARG A 9 9.89 3.15 4.83
N CYS A 10 9.47 3.35 3.59
CA CYS A 10 8.37 2.58 3.02
C CYS A 10 8.83 1.18 2.61
N PHE A 11 8.03 0.17 2.94
CA PHE A 11 8.19 -1.21 2.50
C PHE A 11 7.04 -1.58 1.57
N LEU A 12 7.36 -2.25 0.47
CA LEU A 12 6.38 -2.96 -0.36
C LEU A 12 6.18 -4.37 0.20
N VAL A 13 4.96 -4.68 0.57
CA VAL A 13 4.48 -6.02 0.84
C VAL A 13 3.77 -6.54 -0.41
N TYR A 14 4.14 -7.72 -0.85
CA TYR A 14 3.52 -8.45 -1.95
C TYR A 14 3.01 -9.78 -1.40
N ALA A 15 1.72 -10.05 -1.56
CA ALA A 15 1.04 -11.20 -0.96
C ALA A 15 0.23 -11.96 -2.01
N VAL A 16 0.47 -13.27 -2.15
CA VAL A 16 -0.24 -14.14 -3.09
C VAL A 16 -0.97 -15.24 -2.33
N ALA A 17 -2.26 -15.35 -2.59
CA ALA A 17 -3.14 -16.34 -1.98
C ALA A 17 -2.88 -17.75 -2.53
N PRO A 18 -3.07 -18.80 -1.71
CA PRO A 18 -2.98 -20.18 -2.18
C PRO A 18 -4.06 -20.50 -3.23
N GLU A 19 -3.81 -21.55 -4.03
CA GLU A 19 -4.77 -22.03 -5.01
C GLU A 19 -6.10 -22.45 -4.36
N GLY A 20 -7.19 -22.30 -5.12
CA GLY A 20 -8.53 -22.69 -4.68
C GLY A 20 -9.25 -21.69 -3.77
N MET A 21 -8.57 -20.66 -3.27
CA MET A 21 -9.20 -19.56 -2.54
C MET A 21 -10.13 -18.74 -3.45
N SER A 22 -11.24 -18.24 -2.89
CA SER A 22 -12.12 -17.32 -3.60
C SER A 22 -11.56 -15.89 -3.58
N ALA A 23 -11.89 -15.07 -4.59
CA ALA A 23 -11.47 -13.67 -4.62
C ALA A 23 -11.98 -12.88 -3.40
N ARG A 24 -13.18 -13.24 -2.90
CA ARG A 24 -13.78 -12.60 -1.73
C ARG A 24 -12.96 -12.87 -0.47
N ASP A 25 -12.69 -14.14 -0.19
CA ASP A 25 -11.96 -14.54 1.01
C ASP A 25 -10.52 -14.00 0.97
N ALA A 26 -9.88 -14.03 -0.20
CA ALA A 26 -8.55 -13.45 -0.38
C ALA A 26 -8.54 -11.94 -0.05
N ASN A 27 -9.54 -11.20 -0.54
CA ASN A 27 -9.62 -9.77 -0.26
C ASN A 27 -9.92 -9.48 1.21
N GLU A 28 -10.81 -10.26 1.84
CA GLU A 28 -11.15 -10.10 3.26
C GLU A 28 -9.92 -10.35 4.16
N LEU A 29 -9.14 -11.40 3.91
CA LEU A 29 -7.91 -11.70 4.66
C LEU A 29 -6.81 -10.65 4.44
N LEU A 30 -6.63 -10.16 3.21
CA LEU A 30 -5.65 -9.09 2.94
C LEU A 30 -6.06 -7.78 3.65
N ASN A 31 -7.36 -7.45 3.67
CA ASN A 31 -7.86 -6.29 4.40
C ASN A 31 -7.66 -6.42 5.92
N GLU A 32 -7.85 -7.61 6.46
CA GLU A 32 -7.54 -7.88 7.88
C GLU A 32 -6.05 -7.69 8.16
N TYR A 33 -5.17 -8.23 7.32
CA TYR A 33 -3.72 -8.10 7.45
C TYR A 33 -3.27 -6.64 7.50
N ILE A 34 -3.71 -5.80 6.55
CA ILE A 34 -3.32 -4.39 6.49
C ILE A 34 -3.98 -3.54 7.58
N GLY A 35 -5.11 -3.99 8.15
CA GLY A 35 -5.82 -3.32 9.23
C GLY A 35 -5.20 -3.55 10.61
N GLN A 36 -4.27 -4.49 10.76
CA GLN A 36 -3.63 -4.79 12.04
C GLN A 36 -2.65 -3.69 12.47
N SER A 37 -2.87 -3.14 13.66
CA SER A 37 -2.04 -2.09 14.24
C SER A 37 -0.60 -2.54 14.50
N GLY A 38 0.34 -1.63 14.30
CA GLY A 38 1.76 -1.83 14.63
C GLY A 38 2.57 -2.51 13.53
N ARG A 39 2.05 -2.58 12.30
CA ARG A 39 2.81 -2.93 11.08
C ARG A 39 3.42 -1.69 10.39
N GLY A 40 3.41 -0.55 11.08
CA GLY A 40 3.65 0.77 10.49
C GLY A 40 2.38 1.43 9.96
N LEU A 41 2.55 2.59 9.32
CA LEU A 41 1.47 3.36 8.70
C LEU A 41 1.19 2.81 7.29
N ILE A 42 0.01 2.26 7.05
CA ILE A 42 -0.43 1.88 5.70
C ILE A 42 -0.60 3.12 4.82
N VAL A 43 0.12 3.16 3.70
CA VAL A 43 0.16 4.28 2.75
C VAL A 43 -0.71 4.01 1.53
N SER A 44 -0.63 2.79 1.00
CA SER A 44 -1.36 2.35 -0.19
C SER A 44 -1.54 0.84 -0.16
N HIS A 45 -2.62 0.34 -0.74
CA HIS A 45 -2.80 -1.08 -1.03
C HIS A 45 -3.74 -1.23 -2.22
N ASP A 46 -3.67 -2.38 -2.88
CA ASP A 46 -4.67 -2.80 -3.86
C ASP A 46 -4.67 -4.33 -3.98
N HIS A 47 -5.71 -4.87 -4.61
CA HIS A 47 -5.91 -6.29 -4.83
C HIS A 47 -5.62 -6.67 -6.29
N PHE A 48 -5.05 -7.85 -6.50
CA PHE A 48 -4.80 -8.36 -7.85
C PHE A 48 -6.10 -8.81 -8.53
N ILE A 49 -6.20 -8.50 -9.82
CA ILE A 49 -7.25 -9.04 -10.68
C ILE A 49 -6.85 -10.44 -11.18
N GLY A 50 -7.82 -11.35 -11.26
CA GLY A 50 -7.58 -12.71 -11.76
C GLY A 50 -6.93 -13.64 -10.73
N LYS A 51 -6.33 -14.74 -11.21
CA LYS A 51 -5.66 -15.76 -10.40
C LYS A 51 -4.15 -15.78 -10.68
N PRO A 52 -3.31 -16.09 -9.67
CA PRO A 52 -3.67 -16.25 -8.26
C PRO A 52 -4.18 -14.93 -7.65
N HIS A 53 -5.07 -15.04 -6.65
CA HIS A 53 -5.58 -13.87 -5.94
C HIS A 53 -4.49 -13.30 -5.01
N GLY A 54 -4.67 -12.08 -4.54
CA GLY A 54 -3.73 -11.45 -3.61
C GLY A 54 -3.76 -9.95 -3.72
N GLY A 55 -2.63 -9.32 -3.41
CA GLY A 55 -2.47 -7.89 -3.56
C GLY A 55 -1.11 -7.39 -3.11
N PHE A 56 -1.00 -6.08 -3.04
CA PHE A 56 0.16 -5.40 -2.47
C PHE A 56 -0.27 -4.39 -1.42
N ALA A 57 0.65 -4.06 -0.53
CA ALA A 57 0.51 -2.98 0.43
C ALA A 57 1.84 -2.25 0.59
N VAL A 58 1.79 -0.95 0.85
CA VAL A 58 2.94 -0.11 1.14
C VAL A 58 2.80 0.46 2.54
N PHE A 59 3.75 0.17 3.42
CA PHE A 59 3.77 0.67 4.80
C PHE A 59 4.95 1.59 5.02
N GLU A 60 4.76 2.76 5.63
CA GLU A 60 5.85 3.50 6.26
C GLU A 60 6.15 2.88 7.63
N VAL A 61 7.38 2.41 7.80
CA VAL A 61 7.86 1.68 8.98
C VAL A 61 8.88 2.55 9.69
N GLY A 62 8.69 2.79 10.99
CA GLY A 62 9.55 3.64 11.81
C GLY A 62 10.43 2.86 12.79
N SER A 63 10.26 1.55 12.91
CA SER A 63 10.97 0.72 13.89
C SER A 63 11.20 -0.73 13.42
N ASP A 64 12.23 -1.37 13.99
CA ASP A 64 12.54 -2.78 13.72
C ASP A 64 11.38 -3.71 14.13
N ASP A 65 10.63 -3.37 15.18
CA ASP A 65 9.45 -4.13 15.62
C ASP A 65 8.31 -4.08 14.61
N GLU A 66 8.05 -2.91 14.01
CA GLU A 66 7.09 -2.75 12.93
C GLU A 66 7.54 -3.49 11.66
N GLU A 67 8.84 -3.43 11.33
CA GLU A 67 9.43 -4.16 10.20
C GLU A 67 9.26 -5.67 10.39
N ALA A 68 9.61 -6.20 11.56
CA ALA A 68 9.48 -7.62 11.88
C ALA A 68 8.03 -8.10 11.75
N ARG A 69 7.07 -7.26 12.15
CA ARG A 69 5.65 -7.56 11.99
C ARG A 69 5.24 -7.66 10.53
N LEU A 70 5.84 -6.94 9.58
CA LEU A 70 5.53 -7.12 8.15
C LEU A 70 5.83 -8.53 7.62
N ALA A 71 6.70 -9.29 8.30
CA ALA A 71 6.99 -10.68 7.93
C ALA A 71 6.09 -11.70 8.67
N ASP A 72 5.34 -11.27 9.69
CA ASP A 72 4.35 -12.10 10.39
C ASP A 72 3.08 -12.20 9.54
N PRO A 73 2.76 -13.40 8.99
CA PRO A 73 1.63 -13.57 8.09
C PRO A 73 0.28 -13.30 8.76
N GLY A 74 0.12 -13.52 10.06
CA GLY A 74 -1.16 -13.38 10.76
C GLY A 74 -2.32 -14.07 10.01
N PRO A 75 -3.34 -13.33 9.53
CA PRO A 75 -4.48 -13.90 8.79
C PRO A 75 -4.10 -14.44 7.40
N LEU A 76 -2.89 -14.13 6.90
CA LEU A 76 -2.35 -14.63 5.64
C LEU A 76 -1.54 -15.92 5.81
N ASP A 77 -1.81 -16.71 6.87
CA ASP A 77 -1.13 -17.99 7.04
C ASP A 77 -1.29 -18.88 5.80
N GLY A 78 -0.18 -19.47 5.35
CA GLY A 78 -0.11 -20.25 4.11
C GLY A 78 -0.04 -19.45 2.79
N TRP A 79 0.01 -18.11 2.83
CA TRP A 79 0.22 -17.28 1.65
C TRP A 79 1.72 -17.15 1.31
N GLU A 80 2.03 -16.85 0.05
CA GLU A 80 3.35 -16.35 -0.30
C GLU A 80 3.42 -14.86 0.05
N LEU A 81 4.21 -14.50 1.06
CA LEU A 81 4.35 -13.15 1.58
C LEU A 81 5.81 -12.68 1.45
N THR A 82 6.02 -11.55 0.79
CA THR A 82 7.35 -10.91 0.68
C THR A 82 7.25 -9.44 1.06
N SER A 83 8.18 -8.95 1.89
CA SER A 83 8.36 -7.53 2.18
C SER A 83 9.72 -7.04 1.67
N ARG A 84 9.76 -5.85 1.06
CA ARG A 84 11.00 -5.24 0.54
C ARG A 84 11.05 -3.74 0.84
N PRO A 85 12.16 -3.21 1.39
CA PRO A 85 12.33 -1.78 1.59
C PRO A 85 12.46 -1.05 0.23
N LEU A 86 11.82 0.11 0.10
CA LEU A 86 11.89 0.96 -1.08
C LEU A 86 13.02 1.98 -0.95
N THR A 87 13.82 2.19 -2.00
CA THR A 87 15.04 3.03 -1.95
C THR A 87 14.77 4.52 -1.68
N PHE A 88 13.78 5.11 -2.37
CA PHE A 88 13.54 6.57 -2.35
C PHE A 88 12.35 7.00 -1.50
N SER A 89 11.43 6.08 -1.22
CA SER A 89 10.24 6.35 -0.41
C SER A 89 10.58 6.21 1.07
N LEU A 90 11.15 7.26 1.66
CA LEU A 90 11.55 7.27 3.08
C LEU A 90 10.37 7.57 4.03
N THR A 91 9.31 8.17 3.50
CA THR A 91 8.08 8.49 4.24
C THR A 91 6.87 8.26 3.34
N ALA A 92 5.66 8.24 3.90
CA ALA A 92 4.40 8.15 3.17
C ALA A 92 4.24 9.30 2.16
N THR A 93 4.60 10.52 2.57
CA THR A 93 4.62 11.68 1.66
C THR A 93 5.69 11.54 0.59
N GLY A 94 6.85 10.95 0.92
CA GLY A 94 7.91 10.63 -0.03
C GLY A 94 7.48 9.58 -1.06
N PHE A 95 6.69 8.59 -0.67
CA PHE A 95 6.09 7.61 -1.59
C PHE A 95 5.16 8.28 -2.61
N VAL A 96 4.23 9.12 -2.14
CA VAL A 96 3.32 9.86 -3.03
C VAL A 96 4.09 10.81 -3.96
N ALA A 97 5.09 11.51 -3.43
CA ALA A 97 5.96 12.38 -4.21
C ALA A 97 6.77 11.60 -5.26
N GLN A 98 7.20 10.37 -4.95
CA GLN A 98 7.90 9.50 -5.90
C GLN A 98 6.98 9.07 -7.04
N ALA A 99 5.71 8.77 -6.76
CA ALA A 99 4.73 8.42 -7.78
C ALA A 99 4.50 9.60 -8.74
N ASP A 100 4.28 10.80 -8.21
CA ASP A 100 4.13 12.02 -9.02
C ASP A 100 5.41 12.38 -9.80
N PHE A 101 6.58 12.27 -9.17
CA PHE A 101 7.86 12.43 -9.85
C PHE A 101 7.99 11.46 -11.03
N THR A 102 7.61 10.20 -10.85
CA THR A 102 7.67 9.18 -11.89
C THR A 102 6.77 9.54 -13.07
N LEU A 103 5.52 9.97 -12.79
CA LEU A 103 4.60 10.43 -13.82
C LEU A 103 5.18 11.62 -14.60
N ARG A 104 5.73 12.62 -13.91
CA ARG A 104 6.27 13.82 -14.57
C ARG A 104 7.46 13.51 -15.47
N ASN A 105 8.38 12.68 -15.00
CA ASN A 105 9.65 12.45 -15.69
C ASN A 105 9.59 11.32 -16.72
N TYR A 106 8.69 10.35 -16.54
CA TYR A 106 8.61 9.17 -17.42
C TYR A 106 7.22 8.97 -18.05
N GLY A 107 6.15 9.48 -17.43
CA GLY A 107 4.78 9.37 -17.93
C GLY A 107 4.30 10.57 -18.76
N GLY A 108 5.01 11.70 -18.73
CA GLY A 108 4.66 12.91 -19.48
C GLY A 108 3.44 13.68 -18.93
N THR A 109 3.08 13.46 -17.66
CA THR A 109 1.94 14.10 -16.97
C THR A 109 2.22 14.24 -15.48
N SER A 110 1.46 15.01 -14.71
CA SER A 110 1.49 14.98 -13.24
C SER A 110 0.24 14.33 -12.64
N LEU A 111 0.26 14.04 -11.33
CA LEU A 111 -0.96 13.68 -10.60
C LEU A 111 -2.03 14.78 -10.72
N ALA A 112 -1.62 16.05 -10.60
CA ALA A 112 -2.54 17.19 -10.70
C ALA A 112 -3.20 17.28 -12.09
N ASP A 113 -2.43 17.11 -13.17
CA ASP A 113 -2.99 17.12 -14.52
C ASP A 113 -3.97 15.96 -14.76
N LEU A 114 -3.66 14.78 -14.19
CA LEU A 114 -4.55 13.62 -14.26
C LEU A 114 -5.85 13.91 -13.51
N GLU A 115 -5.77 14.40 -12.27
CA GLU A 115 -6.95 14.78 -11.46
C GLU A 115 -7.84 15.80 -12.19
N GLU A 116 -7.26 16.82 -12.83
CA GLU A 116 -8.01 17.81 -13.61
C GLU A 116 -8.69 17.18 -14.85
N SER A 117 -8.01 16.26 -15.53
CA SER A 117 -8.51 15.63 -16.75
C SER A 117 -9.57 14.53 -16.50
N GLU A 118 -9.55 13.91 -15.32
CA GLU A 118 -10.42 12.80 -14.96
C GLU A 118 -11.84 13.28 -14.66
N LYS A 119 -12.72 13.22 -15.67
CA LYS A 119 -14.16 13.47 -15.48
C LYS A 119 -14.72 12.54 -14.41
N PRO A 120 -15.46 13.03 -13.40
CA PRO A 120 -16.08 12.19 -12.39
C PRO A 120 -16.91 11.07 -13.04
N ARG A 121 -16.51 9.81 -12.80
CA ARG A 121 -17.20 8.62 -13.28
C ARG A 121 -17.49 7.70 -12.11
N LYS A 122 -18.53 6.86 -12.24
CA LYS A 122 -18.91 5.86 -11.23
C LYS A 122 -17.75 4.95 -10.76
N ARG A 123 -16.69 4.80 -11.57
CA ARG A 123 -15.50 3.97 -11.27
C ARG A 123 -14.48 4.63 -10.34
N PHE A 124 -14.57 5.94 -10.09
CA PHE A 124 -13.64 6.68 -9.25
C PHE A 124 -14.19 6.74 -7.82
N TRP A 125 -14.04 5.63 -7.10
CA TRP A 125 -14.59 5.48 -5.74
C TRP A 125 -14.00 6.50 -4.74
N TRP A 126 -12.78 6.98 -4.98
CA TRP A 126 -12.07 7.99 -4.18
C TRP A 126 -12.55 9.44 -4.43
N GLN A 127 -13.31 9.69 -5.49
CA GLN A 127 -13.84 11.03 -5.82
C GLN A 127 -15.23 11.30 -5.26
N LYS A 128 -15.82 10.39 -4.45
CA LYS A 128 -17.11 10.67 -3.82
C LYS A 128 -16.94 11.83 -2.84
N PRO A 129 -17.81 12.87 -2.88
CA PRO A 129 -17.80 13.90 -1.86
C PRO A 129 -17.95 13.20 -0.50
N GLN A 130 -17.05 13.48 0.44
CA GLN A 130 -17.38 13.28 1.83
C GLN A 130 -18.68 14.06 2.06
N HIS A 131 -19.77 13.36 2.38
CA HIS A 131 -20.90 14.03 3.01
C HIS A 131 -20.32 14.72 4.25
N ARG A 132 -20.09 16.04 4.17
CA ARG A 132 -20.10 16.89 5.36
C ARG A 132 -21.53 16.75 5.87
N GLY A 133 -21.70 15.89 6.88
CA GLY A 133 -22.93 15.85 7.64
C GLY A 133 -23.18 17.23 8.23
N ASP A 134 -24.40 17.71 8.01
CA ASP A 134 -24.99 18.84 8.72
C ASP A 134 -25.08 18.54 10.24
#